data_AF-A0A0C3Q2Z6-F1
#
_entry.id   AF-A0A0C3Q2Z6-F1
#
_cell.length_a   1.000
_cell.length_b   1.000
_cell.length_c   1.000
_cell.angle_alpha   90.00
_cell.angle_beta   90.00
_cell.angle_gamma   90.00
#
_symmetry.space_group_name_H-M   'P 1'
#
loop_
_entity.id
_entity.type
_entity.pdbx_description
1 polymer ?
#
loop_
_entity_poly.entity_id
_entity_poly.type
_entity_poly.pdbx_seq_one_letter_code
_entity_poly.pdbx_strand_id
1 'polypeptide(L)' 'MVEGEYKNIEIQRVMYVPESNARLLSVSRLAEQGYTVNFTPKACQILNRQNQVIAQGNMRNNLYYI' A
#
# COMPACT_ATOMS: atom_id res chain seq x y z
N MET A 1 19.41 13.57 1.93
CA MET A 1 18.09 13.74 1.30
C MET A 1 18.06 12.79 0.12
N VAL A 2 17.20 11.77 0.15
CA VAL A 2 16.99 10.88 -1.01
C VAL A 2 15.78 11.45 -1.74
N GLU A 3 15.98 11.94 -2.95
CA GLU A 3 14.89 12.40 -3.82
C GLU A 3 14.02 11.21 -4.20
N GLY A 4 12.84 11.12 -3.60
CA GLY A 4 11.80 10.19 -4.00
C GLY A 4 10.77 10.92 -4.85
N GLU A 5 10.39 10.35 -6.00
CA GLU A 5 9.21 10.81 -6.72
C GLU A 5 7.94 10.42 -5.96
N TYR A 6 7.08 11.40 -5.71
CA TYR A 6 5.77 11.17 -5.12
C TYR A 6 4.73 10.98 -6.23
N LYS A 7 4.06 9.82 -6.23
CA LYS A 7 2.96 9.54 -7.16
C LYS A 7 1.63 9.57 -6.42
N ASN A 8 0.73 10.45 -6.84
CA ASN A 8 -0.62 10.48 -6.30
C ASN A 8 -1.42 9.29 -6.83
N ILE A 9 -1.99 8.51 -5.91
CA ILE A 9 -2.86 7.37 -6.20
C ILE A 9 -4.18 7.62 -5.47
N GLU A 10 -5.28 7.55 -6.20
CA GLU A 10 -6.62 7.67 -5.62
C GLU A 10 -7.19 6.28 -5.36
N ILE A 11 -7.56 6.02 -4.10
CA ILE A 11 -8.20 4.78 -3.68
C ILE A 11 -9.61 5.13 -3.21
N GLN A 12 -10.61 4.55 -3.87
CA GLN A 12 -12.02 4.84 -3.61
C GLN A 12 -12.67 3.76 -2.74
N ARG A 13 -13.77 4.13 -2.06
CA ARG A 13 -14.60 3.21 -1.24
C ARG A 13 -13.83 2.51 -0.12
N VAL A 14 -12.93 3.22 0.54
CA VAL A 14 -12.18 2.75 1.72
C VAL A 14 -13.01 2.90 3.00
N MET A 15 -12.77 2.02 3.97
CA MET A 15 -13.39 2.13 5.30
C MET A 15 -12.58 3.12 6.14
N TYR A 16 -13.18 4.27 6.46
CA TYR A 16 -12.58 5.27 7.33
C TYR A 16 -12.83 4.92 8.79
N VAL A 17 -11.75 4.76 9.57
CA VAL A 17 -11.81 4.49 11.01
C VAL A 17 -11.31 5.73 11.76
N PRO A 18 -12.19 6.56 12.35
CA PRO A 18 -11.83 7.87 12.90
C PRO A 18 -10.83 7.80 14.06
N GLU A 19 -10.86 6.70 14.82
CA GLU A 19 -10.04 6.52 16.03
C GLU A 19 -8.65 5.92 15.74
N SER A 20 -8.36 5.58 14.48
CA SER A 20 -7.06 5.08 14.06
C SER A 20 -6.21 6.22 13.52
N ASN A 21 -5.10 6.52 14.21
CA ASN A 21 -4.05 7.40 13.68
C ASN A 21 -3.35 6.81 12.43
N ALA A 22 -3.57 5.54 12.12
CA ALA A 22 -3.07 4.88 10.92
C ALA A 22 -4.10 4.94 9.80
N ARG A 23 -3.67 5.47 8.64
CA ARG A 23 -4.42 5.37 7.38
C ARG A 23 -4.27 3.93 6.88
N LEU A 24 -5.32 3.12 7.05
CA LEU A 24 -5.31 1.72 6.62
C LEU A 24 -5.64 1.61 5.12
N LEU A 25 -4.94 0.72 4.42
CA LEU A 25 -5.21 0.38 3.03
C LEU A 25 -5.86 -1.00 2.95
N SER A 26 -7.01 -1.09 2.29
CA SER A 26 -7.68 -2.36 2.05
C SER A 26 -7.04 -3.09 0.87
N VAL A 27 -6.46 -4.27 1.14
CA VAL A 27 -5.85 -5.13 0.11
C VAL A 27 -6.88 -5.60 -0.92
N SER A 28 -8.11 -5.91 -0.50
CA SER A 28 -9.17 -6.31 -1.42
C SER A 28 -9.57 -5.17 -2.36
N ARG A 29 -9.61 -3.92 -1.89
CA ARG A 29 -9.83 -2.75 -2.75
C ARG A 29 -8.70 -2.54 -3.76
N LEU A 30 -7.45 -2.72 -3.35
CA LEU A 30 -6.31 -2.68 -4.26
C LEU A 30 -6.45 -3.76 -5.35
N ALA A 31 -6.80 -4.98 -4.98
CA ALA A 31 -7.04 -6.07 -5.91
C ALA A 31 -8.20 -5.78 -6.89
N GLU A 32 -9.34 -5.27 -6.42
CA GLU A 32 -10.48 -4.84 -7.25
C GLU A 32 -10.07 -3.76 -8.28
N GLN A 33 -9.13 -2.88 -7.93
CA GLN A 33 -8.61 -1.86 -8.84
C GLN A 33 -7.50 -2.38 -9.77
N GLY A 34 -7.10 -3.65 -9.67
CA GLY A 34 -6.09 -4.29 -10.50
C GLY A 34 -4.66 -4.07 -10.03
N TYR A 35 -4.46 -3.74 -8.76
CA TYR A 35 -3.15 -3.75 -8.13
C TYR A 35 -2.87 -5.12 -7.50
N THR A 36 -1.61 -5.52 -7.51
CA THR A 36 -1.14 -6.75 -6.84
C THR A 36 -0.36 -6.37 -5.59
N VAL A 37 -0.63 -7.02 -4.46
CA VAL A 37 0.15 -6.84 -3.23
C VAL A 37 0.92 -8.11 -2.94
N ASN A 38 2.25 -8.03 -3.00
CA ASN A 38 3.15 -9.13 -2.66
C ASN A 38 3.68 -8.94 -1.25
N PHE A 39 3.60 -9.98 -0.42
CA PHE A 39 4.10 -9.97 0.95
C PHE A 39 5.29 -10.89 1.12
N THR A 40 6.26 -10.43 1.90
CA THR A 40 7.39 -11.22 2.43
C THR A 40 7.42 -11.04 3.95
N PRO A 41 8.16 -11.88 4.71
CA PRO A 41 8.21 -11.74 6.17
C PRO A 41 8.68 -10.38 6.68
N LYS A 42 9.41 -9.59 5.86
CA LYS A 42 10.00 -8.30 6.27
C LYS A 42 9.48 -7.10 5.49
N ALA A 43 8.84 -7.31 4.34
CA ALA A 43 8.43 -6.23 3.45
C ALA A 43 7.18 -6.58 2.63
N CYS A 44 6.53 -5.56 2.06
CA CYS A 44 5.49 -5.72 1.05
C CYS A 44 5.79 -4.84 -0.17
N GLN A 45 5.24 -5.21 -1.32
CA GLN A 45 5.30 -4.43 -2.55
C GLN A 45 3.90 -4.33 -3.16
N ILE A 46 3.54 -3.14 -3.63
CA ILE A 46 2.34 -2.93 -4.43
C ILE A 46 2.77 -2.76 -5.89
N LEU A 47 2.16 -3.53 -6.77
CA LEU A 47 2.41 -3.50 -8.21
C LEU A 47 1.17 -3.02 -8.94
N ASN A 48 1.35 -2.26 -10.01
CA ASN A 48 0.27 -1.90 -10.94
C ASN A 48 -0.02 -3.05 -11.93
N ARG A 49 -1.00 -2.82 -12.82
CA ARG A 49 -1.42 -3.79 -13.86
C ARG A 49 -0.31 -4.16 -14.85
N GLN A 50 0.75 -3.36 -14.93
CA GLN A 50 1.94 -3.59 -15.76
C GLN A 50 3.06 -4.32 -14.99
N ASN A 51 2.77 -4.86 -13.80
CA ASN A 51 3.74 -5.48 -12.89
C ASN A 51 4.90 -4.55 -12.48
N GLN A 52 4.68 -3.23 -12.51
CA GLN A 52 5.66 -2.26 -12.03
C GLN A 52 5.40 -2.00 -10.55
N VAL A 53 6.46 -2.04 -9.74
CA VAL A 53 6.39 -1.68 -8.32
C VAL A 53 6.12 -0.19 -8.21
N ILE A 54 5.00 0.17 -7.58
CA ILE A 54 4.58 1.57 -7.37
C ILE A 54 4.69 2.00 -5.90
N ALA A 55 4.78 1.05 -4.98
CA ALA A 55 5.01 1.31 -3.57
C ALA A 55 5.66 0.11 -2.89
N GLN A 56 6.43 0.36 -1.85
CA GLN A 56 7.08 -0.67 -1.03
C GLN A 56 6.90 -0.32 0.44
N GLY A 57 6.66 -1.33 1.26
CA GLY A 57 6.52 -1.16 2.70
C GLY A 57 7.37 -2.13 3.50
N ASN A 58 7.64 -1.78 4.76
CA ASN A 58 8.42 -2.59 5.68
C ASN A 58 7.58 -3.02 6.88
N MET A 59 7.83 -4.23 7.38
CA MET A 59 7.17 -4.77 8.57
C MET A 59 7.69 -4.07 9.83
N ARG A 60 6.77 -3.54 10.64
CA ARG A 60 7.03 -3.06 12.01
C ARG A 60 5.85 -3.43 12.89
N ASN A 61 6.08 -4.11 14.01
CA ASN A 61 5.03 -4.50 14.96
C ASN A 61 3.83 -5.22 14.30
N ASN A 62 4.12 -6.18 13.41
CA ASN A 62 3.12 -6.94 12.64
C ASN A 62 2.26 -6.12 11.66
N LEU A 63 2.66 -4.89 11.34
CA LEU A 63 2.04 -4.05 10.32
C LEU A 63 3.05 -3.69 9.24
N TYR A 64 2.61 -3.70 7.98
CA TYR A 64 3.40 -3.17 6.87
C TYR A 64 3.16 -1.67 6.72
N TYR A 65 4.24 -0.89 6.83
CA TYR A 65 4.22 0.56 6.64
C TYR A 65 4.80 0.88 5.26
N ILE A 66 3.99 1.53 4.43
CA ILE A 66 4.33 2.01 3.09
C ILE A 66 4.69 3.49 3.16
#